data_AF-A0A7W4DGS9-F1
#
_entry.id   AF-A0A7W4DGS9-F1
#
_cell.length_a   1.000
_cell.length_b   1.000
_cell.length_c   1.000
_cell.angle_alpha   90.00
_cell.angle_beta   90.00
_cell.angle_gamma   90.00
#
_symmetry.space_group_name_H-M   'P 1'
#
loop_
_entity.id
_entity.type
_entity.pdbx_description
1 polymer ?
#
loop_
_entity_poly.entity_id
_entity_poly.type
_entity_poly.pdbx_seq_one_letter_code
_entity_poly.pdbx_strand_id
1 'polypeptide(L)'
;MKLIFMRHGEARDNVEQVFSSDNLSCSLLTRDGIQKVQENARKLGRIDKVYYSPIFRTVQTANLVREYMPSVEFVADDRIREIDYGTYNQKKNDSILDDVRRRQKNGDFFVRFGKYGENKFEIYNRLLSFLEDLENENFANNNILIVSHGNIISSLMRILNIKSAHLNKGEFICIDNVDFNEARRTRNELIKITQEYINYREYIVSRVNHSRSRDYLSLVASRRYNDINFGNMVLTELCEGFNDDLRLVFSTNKSVNIAPTNEVVCVCIFRNFGKFFQKWITHYVDIGVNKFVLINCGDPEEPDLIKRYIDSLDINVDVWRWLGIFNCNKECAIKQRIVDYYGINKWYLLVDSDELFIFPHFRDTNIGDYTVKLEQDKVLLTKSLMIDIYPKGNILSKRNLDEWRYVDMYGYCCESKPGDFLRFYGGMRTRAFGIKSSIQKISLFKYTGNEFIANDHFIFPYELNNTSLRHILLHYKFQPDFLDYYKTLASEGVHWNGSSEYKKYLNVFETNNEVDLFDKSISMEVDYDEIFELLK
;
A
#
# COMPACT_ATOMS: atom_id res chain seq x y z
N MET A 1 13.88 5.69 40.93
CA MET A 1 14.81 5.07 39.96
C MET A 1 15.63 6.16 39.30
N LYS A 2 16.91 5.92 39.02
CA LYS A 2 17.76 6.85 38.26
C LYS A 2 17.82 6.37 36.81
N LEU A 3 17.45 7.23 35.87
CA LEU A 3 17.59 6.95 34.43
C LEU A 3 18.77 7.74 33.86
N ILE A 4 19.58 7.07 33.05
CA ILE A 4 20.72 7.66 32.38
C ILE A 4 20.49 7.48 30.89
N PHE A 5 20.33 8.56 30.16
CA PHE A 5 20.13 8.52 28.71
C PHE A 5 21.45 8.80 28.01
N MET A 6 21.91 7.88 27.17
CA MET A 6 23.10 8.04 26.35
C MET A 6 22.72 7.98 24.87
N ARG A 7 23.12 9.00 24.10
CA ARG A 7 23.00 8.94 22.64
C ARG A 7 24.18 8.16 22.09
N HIS A 8 23.92 7.31 21.08
CA HIS A 8 24.99 6.62 20.36
C HIS A 8 26.12 7.57 19.92
N GLY A 9 27.33 7.02 19.76
CA GLY A 9 28.48 7.75 19.21
C GLY A 9 28.22 8.29 17.80
N GLU A 10 29.02 9.23 17.34
CA GLU A 10 28.89 9.74 15.97
C GLU A 10 29.09 8.61 14.96
N ALA A 11 28.20 8.53 13.97
CA ALA A 11 28.27 7.60 12.84
C ALA A 11 28.37 8.36 11.51
N ARG A 12 28.83 7.69 10.46
CA ARG A 12 29.04 8.31 9.13
C ARG A 12 27.77 8.99 8.58
N ASP A 13 26.60 8.38 8.74
CA ASP A 13 25.32 8.98 8.33
C ASP A 13 25.07 10.35 8.98
N ASN A 14 25.56 10.55 10.22
CA ASN A 14 25.43 11.82 10.91
C ASN A 14 26.32 12.91 10.27
N VAL A 15 27.51 12.52 9.82
CA VAL A 15 28.44 13.41 9.10
C VAL A 15 27.87 13.77 7.73
N GLU A 16 27.28 12.79 7.04
CA GLU A 16 26.67 12.96 5.72
C GLU A 16 25.28 13.64 5.77
N GLN A 17 24.72 13.78 6.98
CA GLN A 17 23.40 14.36 7.27
C GLN A 17 22.26 13.62 6.56
N VAL A 18 22.37 12.29 6.49
CA VAL A 18 21.34 11.40 5.96
C VAL A 18 20.63 10.67 7.10
N PHE A 19 19.34 10.39 6.92
CA PHE A 19 18.59 9.58 7.88
C PHE A 19 18.91 8.09 7.72
N SER A 20 19.07 7.37 8.83
CA SER A 20 19.22 5.92 8.82
C SER A 20 18.40 5.26 9.93
N SER A 21 17.32 4.60 9.49
CA SER A 21 16.28 4.05 10.36
C SER A 21 16.43 2.55 10.64
N ASP A 22 17.28 1.83 9.91
CA ASP A 22 17.40 0.37 10.00
C ASP A 22 18.87 -0.11 9.88
N ASN A 23 19.10 -1.40 10.08
CA ASN A 23 20.45 -1.99 10.03
C ASN A 23 21.03 -2.17 8.63
N LEU A 24 20.21 -2.17 7.57
CA LEU A 24 20.68 -2.21 6.19
C LEU A 24 21.20 -0.85 5.74
N SER A 25 20.65 0.23 6.31
CA SER A 25 20.96 1.60 5.96
C SER A 25 21.89 2.29 6.97
N CYS A 26 21.99 1.78 8.20
CA CYS A 26 22.82 2.39 9.23
C CYS A 26 24.32 2.21 8.98
N SER A 27 25.05 3.32 9.07
CA SER A 27 26.50 3.33 9.16
C SER A 27 27.03 2.99 10.55
N LEU A 28 28.27 2.50 10.57
CA LEU A 28 29.04 2.29 11.79
C LEU A 28 29.53 3.62 12.41
N LEU A 29 29.95 3.54 13.67
CA LEU A 29 30.57 4.66 14.39
C LEU A 29 31.86 5.15 13.70
N THR A 30 32.07 6.47 13.71
CA THR A 30 33.34 7.10 13.32
C THR A 30 34.40 6.87 14.40
N ARG A 31 35.68 7.12 14.08
CA ARG A 31 36.77 7.07 15.07
C ARG A 31 36.52 8.05 16.22
N ASP A 32 36.10 9.27 15.89
CA ASP A 32 35.76 10.31 16.87
C ASP A 32 34.56 9.89 17.72
N GLY A 33 33.55 9.26 17.11
CA GLY A 33 32.40 8.69 17.80
C GLY A 33 32.80 7.60 18.81
N ILE A 34 33.69 6.69 18.43
CA ILE A 34 34.20 5.63 19.31
C ILE A 34 34.95 6.24 20.50
N GLN A 35 35.89 7.17 20.23
CA GLN A 35 36.68 7.82 21.27
C GLN A 35 35.78 8.55 22.28
N LYS A 36 34.81 9.34 21.79
CA LYS A 36 33.88 10.09 22.63
C LYS A 36 33.02 9.18 23.52
N VAL A 37 32.57 8.04 23.00
CA VAL A 37 31.84 7.04 23.78
C VAL A 37 32.73 6.45 24.87
N GLN A 38 33.96 6.04 24.55
CA GLN A 38 34.89 5.47 25.54
C GLN A 38 35.23 6.48 26.66
N GLU A 39 35.46 7.75 26.30
CA GLU A 39 35.71 8.81 27.28
C GLU A 39 34.53 9.04 28.23
N ASN A 40 33.30 9.00 27.72
CA ASN A 40 32.10 9.18 28.53
C ASN A 40 31.70 7.92 29.29
N ALA A 41 31.98 6.72 28.76
CA ALA A 41 31.75 5.46 29.46
C ALA A 41 32.53 5.39 30.78
N ARG A 42 33.77 5.90 30.80
CA ARG A 42 34.60 6.02 32.02
C ARG A 42 34.03 6.95 33.09
N LYS A 43 33.14 7.87 32.70
CA LYS A 43 32.48 8.84 33.60
C LYS A 43 31.15 8.33 34.14
N LEU A 44 30.66 7.20 33.63
CA LEU A 44 29.45 6.57 34.16
C LEU A 44 29.73 6.07 35.58
N GLY A 45 28.81 6.38 36.48
CA GLY A 45 28.82 5.82 37.84
C GLY A 45 28.32 4.38 37.86
N ARG A 46 27.83 3.93 39.02
CA ARG A 46 27.17 2.63 39.17
C ARG A 46 26.01 2.50 38.18
N ILE A 47 25.99 1.43 37.40
CA ILE A 47 24.89 1.03 36.50
C ILE A 47 24.46 -0.37 36.92
N ASP A 48 23.15 -0.61 37.02
CA ASP A 48 22.60 -1.91 37.39
C ASP A 48 22.09 -2.69 36.18
N LYS A 49 21.60 -2.00 35.16
CA LYS A 49 21.10 -2.59 33.92
C LYS A 49 21.22 -1.62 32.76
N VAL A 50 21.43 -2.14 31.55
CA VAL A 50 21.49 -1.38 30.31
C VAL A 50 20.41 -1.85 29.35
N TYR A 51 19.59 -0.93 28.85
CA TYR A 51 18.73 -1.13 27.69
C TYR A 51 19.34 -0.42 26.48
N TYR A 52 19.38 -1.08 25.32
CA TYR A 52 19.93 -0.48 24.10
C TYR A 52 19.12 -0.81 22.86
N SER A 53 19.09 0.13 21.91
CA SER A 53 18.48 -0.10 20.60
C SER A 53 19.27 -1.14 19.79
N PRO A 54 18.59 -2.03 19.04
CA PRO A 54 19.23 -3.05 18.21
C PRO A 54 19.85 -2.51 16.90
N ILE A 55 19.91 -1.19 16.71
CA ILE A 55 20.56 -0.59 15.53
C ILE A 55 22.09 -0.64 15.68
N PHE A 56 22.85 -0.95 14.62
CA PHE A 56 24.29 -1.22 14.72
C PHE A 56 25.10 -0.12 15.43
N ARG A 57 24.85 1.16 15.19
CA ARG A 57 25.54 2.25 15.90
C ARG A 57 25.27 2.27 17.42
N THR A 58 24.07 1.90 17.86
CA THR A 58 23.73 1.77 19.29
C THR A 58 24.29 0.47 19.87
N VAL A 59 24.33 -0.62 19.09
CA VAL A 59 25.00 -1.88 19.47
C VAL A 59 26.49 -1.66 19.69
N GLN A 60 27.18 -0.97 18.77
CA GLN A 60 28.60 -0.61 18.93
C GLN A 60 28.82 0.25 20.17
N THR A 61 27.97 1.25 20.39
CA THR A 61 28.03 2.09 21.61
C THR A 61 27.86 1.24 22.87
N ALA A 62 26.86 0.35 22.91
CA ALA A 62 26.60 -0.53 24.05
C ALA A 62 27.76 -1.49 24.32
N ASN A 63 28.38 -2.05 23.27
CA ASN A 63 29.57 -2.91 23.42
C ASN A 63 30.76 -2.14 24.01
N LEU A 64 31.02 -0.91 23.56
CA LEU A 64 32.07 -0.06 24.13
C LEU A 64 31.80 0.26 25.61
N VAL A 65 30.54 0.46 25.99
CA VAL A 65 30.17 0.65 27.40
C VAL A 65 30.37 -0.63 28.21
N ARG A 66 30.01 -1.80 27.65
CA ARG A 66 30.14 -3.11 28.29
C ARG A 66 31.58 -3.43 28.71
N GLU A 67 32.57 -2.97 27.95
CA GLU A 67 34.00 -3.13 28.31
C GLU A 67 34.34 -2.55 29.70
N TYR A 68 33.62 -1.53 30.15
CA TYR A 68 33.83 -0.89 31.46
C TYR A 68 32.93 -1.46 32.57
N MET A 69 31.93 -2.28 32.22
CA MET A 69 30.97 -2.84 33.16
C MET A 69 30.54 -4.27 32.77
N PRO A 70 31.48 -5.24 32.76
CA PRO A 70 31.25 -6.58 32.20
C PRO A 70 30.23 -7.43 32.95
N SER A 71 29.93 -7.10 34.22
CA SER A 71 28.97 -7.81 35.07
C SER A 71 27.54 -7.29 34.97
N VAL A 72 27.30 -6.20 34.24
CA VAL A 72 25.98 -5.58 34.11
C VAL A 72 25.18 -6.28 33.00
N GLU A 73 23.88 -6.46 33.22
CA GLU A 73 22.98 -7.01 32.20
C GLU A 73 22.72 -5.99 31.07
N PHE A 74 22.79 -6.44 29.82
CA PHE A 74 22.51 -5.63 28.63
C PHE A 74 21.37 -6.25 27.84
N VAL A 75 20.25 -5.53 27.73
CA VAL A 75 19.03 -5.97 27.07
C VAL A 75 18.80 -5.13 25.80
N ALA A 76 18.72 -5.80 24.66
CA ALA A 76 18.30 -5.15 23.42
C ALA A 76 16.78 -4.94 23.45
N ASP A 77 16.31 -3.73 23.11
CA ASP A 77 14.88 -3.45 23.02
C ASP A 77 14.55 -2.69 21.73
N ASP A 78 13.72 -3.28 20.88
CA ASP A 78 13.32 -2.69 19.59
C ASP A 78 12.53 -1.40 19.77
N ARG A 79 11.79 -1.25 20.88
CA ARG A 79 10.92 -0.09 21.13
C ARG A 79 11.69 1.20 21.36
N ILE A 80 13.00 1.16 21.55
CA ILE A 80 13.88 2.34 21.63
C ILE A 80 14.76 2.52 20.38
N ARG A 81 14.43 1.87 19.26
CA ARG A 81 15.06 2.11 17.95
C ARG A 81 14.76 3.48 17.37
N GLU A 82 15.59 3.91 16.42
CA GLU A 82 15.43 5.17 15.70
C GLU A 82 14.06 5.24 15.01
N ILE A 83 13.59 6.46 14.80
CA ILE A 83 12.38 6.74 14.03
C ILE A 83 12.49 6.11 12.63
N ASP A 84 11.45 5.38 12.21
CA ASP A 84 11.28 4.98 10.81
C ASP A 84 10.89 6.22 9.98
N TYR A 85 11.82 6.70 9.15
CA TYR A 85 11.59 7.84 8.27
C TYR A 85 10.98 7.43 6.92
N GLY A 86 10.65 6.15 6.74
CA GLY A 86 10.00 5.62 5.56
C GLY A 86 10.77 5.93 4.27
N THR A 87 10.13 6.66 3.36
CA THR A 87 10.72 7.05 2.07
C THR A 87 11.89 8.02 2.18
N TYR A 88 12.19 8.53 3.38
CA TYR A 88 13.32 9.42 3.67
C TYR A 88 14.54 8.71 4.25
N ASN A 89 14.49 7.38 4.44
CA ASN A 89 15.67 6.61 4.77
C ASN A 89 16.74 6.81 3.68
N GLN A 90 18.00 7.03 4.08
CA GLN A 90 19.14 7.40 3.23
C GLN A 90 18.99 8.72 2.47
N LYS A 91 18.06 9.59 2.87
CA LYS A 91 17.90 10.93 2.30
C LYS A 91 18.27 12.00 3.31
N LYS A 92 18.60 13.19 2.78
CA LYS A 92 18.77 14.40 3.58
C LYS A 92 17.41 14.98 3.98
N ASN A 93 17.45 15.90 4.94
CA ASN A 93 16.29 16.67 5.33
C ASN A 93 15.74 17.53 4.18
N ASP A 94 14.43 17.74 4.17
CA ASP A 94 13.76 18.67 3.28
C ASP A 94 12.61 19.42 3.99
N SER A 95 11.98 20.35 3.27
CA SER A 95 10.89 21.17 3.79
C SER A 95 9.62 20.38 4.10
N ILE A 96 9.39 19.25 3.42
CA ILE A 96 8.23 18.38 3.65
C ILE A 96 8.38 17.71 5.00
N LEU A 97 9.56 17.17 5.30
CA LEU A 97 9.83 16.53 6.58
C LEU A 97 9.76 17.52 7.74
N ASP A 98 10.19 18.77 7.53
CA ASP A 98 10.06 19.84 8.52
C ASP A 98 8.59 20.22 8.78
N ASP A 99 7.72 20.25 7.76
CA ASP A 99 6.27 20.40 7.95
C ASP A 99 5.68 19.27 8.78
N VAL A 100 6.04 18.02 8.48
CA VAL A 100 5.57 16.85 9.25
C VAL A 100 5.98 16.97 10.72
N ARG A 101 7.24 17.30 11.01
CA ARG A 101 7.70 17.51 12.40
C ARG A 101 6.95 18.63 13.10
N ARG A 102 6.71 19.74 12.40
CA ARG A 102 5.95 20.87 12.93
C ARG A 102 4.50 20.46 13.25
N ARG A 103 3.84 19.72 12.36
CA ARG A 103 2.48 19.19 12.59
C ARG A 103 2.43 18.24 13.76
N GLN A 104 3.36 17.29 13.85
CA GLN A 104 3.48 16.38 14.99
C GLN A 104 3.71 17.13 16.31
N LYS A 105 4.57 18.16 16.30
CA LYS A 105 4.79 19.04 17.46
C LYS A 105 3.51 19.76 17.86
N ASN A 106 2.71 20.20 16.89
CA ASN A 106 1.45 20.92 17.10
C ASN A 106 0.24 20.01 17.41
N GLY A 107 0.43 18.70 17.58
CA GLY A 107 -0.62 17.79 18.04
C GLY A 107 -1.23 16.91 16.95
N ASP A 108 -0.72 16.91 15.72
CA ASP A 108 -1.12 15.91 14.72
C ASP A 108 -0.40 14.59 15.00
N PHE A 109 -1.06 13.70 15.73
CA PHE A 109 -0.45 12.42 16.13
C PHE A 109 -0.35 11.39 15.00
N PHE A 110 -1.13 11.56 13.93
CA PHE A 110 -1.32 10.54 12.90
C PHE A 110 -0.63 10.86 11.57
N VAL A 111 -0.14 12.10 11.37
CA VAL A 111 0.72 12.44 10.22
C VAL A 111 2.05 11.68 10.27
N ARG A 112 2.39 11.04 9.15
CA ARG A 112 3.52 10.12 9.00
C ARG A 112 4.74 10.77 8.36
N PHE A 113 5.93 10.28 8.68
CA PHE A 113 7.14 10.60 7.94
C PHE A 113 7.14 9.90 6.57
N GLY A 114 6.94 10.67 5.51
CA GLY A 114 6.72 10.10 4.18
C GLY A 114 5.48 9.22 4.14
N LYS A 115 5.44 8.26 3.21
CA LYS A 115 4.27 7.38 3.05
C LYS A 115 4.20 6.26 4.11
N TYR A 116 5.35 5.73 4.51
CA TYR A 116 5.45 4.50 5.29
C TYR A 116 6.19 4.66 6.62
N GLY A 117 6.69 5.85 6.94
CA GLY A 117 7.38 6.08 8.19
C GLY A 117 6.43 6.19 9.38
N GLU A 118 7.03 6.24 10.55
CA GLU A 118 6.32 6.37 11.80
C GLU A 118 5.58 7.71 11.89
N ASN A 119 4.44 7.69 12.57
CA ASN A 119 3.83 8.91 13.11
C ASN A 119 4.10 9.04 14.61
N LYS A 120 3.70 10.17 15.19
CA LYS A 120 3.92 10.46 16.60
C LYS A 120 3.16 9.49 17.51
N PHE A 121 1.97 9.04 17.12
CA PHE A 121 1.21 8.01 17.86
C PHE A 121 2.02 6.73 18.02
N GLU A 122 2.59 6.19 16.93
CA GLU A 122 3.39 4.96 16.95
C GLU A 122 4.63 5.09 17.83
N ILE A 123 5.36 6.20 17.68
CA ILE A 123 6.56 6.51 18.47
C ILE A 123 6.19 6.57 19.96
N TYR A 124 5.16 7.34 20.32
CA TYR A 124 4.76 7.47 21.72
C TYR A 124 4.24 6.15 22.29
N ASN A 125 3.46 5.39 21.53
CA ASN A 125 2.89 4.13 21.97
C ASN A 125 3.99 3.11 22.32
N ARG A 126 5.00 2.92 21.44
CA ARG A 126 6.09 1.99 21.73
C ARG A 126 6.97 2.44 22.91
N LEU A 127 7.23 3.76 23.03
CA LEU A 127 8.04 4.29 24.12
C LEU A 127 7.32 4.24 25.46
N LEU A 128 6.00 4.46 25.48
CA LEU A 128 5.18 4.28 26.68
C LEU A 128 5.12 2.82 27.12
N SER A 129 5.06 1.87 26.17
CA SER A 129 5.16 0.44 26.48
C SER A 129 6.53 0.08 27.05
N PHE A 130 7.62 0.60 26.46
CA PHE A 130 8.97 0.42 27.00
C PHE A 130 9.11 0.97 28.42
N LEU A 131 8.62 2.18 28.71
CA LEU A 131 8.72 2.78 30.04
C LEU A 131 7.91 2.02 31.10
N GLU A 132 6.77 1.44 30.74
CA GLU A 132 5.98 0.61 31.64
C GLU A 132 6.72 -0.68 32.01
N ASP A 133 7.26 -1.41 31.02
CA ASP A 133 8.04 -2.62 31.30
C ASP A 133 9.32 -2.27 32.07
N LEU A 134 10.00 -1.19 31.71
CA LEU A 134 11.18 -0.72 32.43
C LEU A 134 10.85 -0.42 33.91
N GLU A 135 9.72 0.21 34.20
CA GLU A 135 9.29 0.45 35.58
C GLU A 135 8.97 -0.86 36.31
N ASN A 136 8.28 -1.80 35.66
CA ASN A 136 7.83 -3.05 36.25
C ASN A 136 8.95 -4.08 36.46
N GLU A 137 9.95 -4.11 35.60
CA GLU A 137 11.05 -5.09 35.60
C GLU A 137 12.25 -4.67 36.44
N ASN A 138 12.26 -3.44 37.00
CA ASN A 138 13.41 -2.91 37.71
C ASN A 138 13.03 -2.35 39.08
N PHE A 139 14.00 -2.28 39.98
CA PHE A 139 13.82 -1.78 41.33
C PHE A 139 13.92 -0.26 41.40
N ALA A 140 13.21 0.35 42.35
CA ALA A 140 13.19 1.81 42.52
C ALA A 140 14.57 2.44 42.80
N ASN A 141 15.52 1.68 43.33
CA ASN A 141 16.90 2.13 43.60
C ASN A 141 17.89 1.80 42.46
N ASN A 142 17.41 1.25 41.33
CA ASN A 142 18.28 0.95 40.20
C ASN A 142 18.75 2.20 39.45
N ASN A 143 19.98 2.11 38.94
CA ASN A 143 20.58 3.03 37.98
C ASN A 143 20.54 2.39 36.59
N ILE A 144 19.60 2.82 35.75
CA ILE A 144 19.35 2.22 34.44
C ILE A 144 19.96 3.10 33.35
N LEU A 145 20.81 2.52 32.51
CA LEU A 145 21.35 3.17 31.31
C LEU A 145 20.50 2.81 30.09
N ILE A 146 20.11 3.82 29.32
CA ILE A 146 19.36 3.68 28.06
C ILE A 146 20.23 4.23 26.93
N VAL A 147 20.72 3.35 26.05
CA VAL A 147 21.51 3.71 24.88
C VAL A 147 20.62 3.74 23.63
N SER A 148 20.35 4.95 23.13
CA SER A 148 19.39 5.14 22.03
C SER A 148 19.81 6.32 21.12
N HIS A 149 18.84 6.90 20.43
CA HIS A 149 19.00 7.90 19.38
C HIS A 149 18.52 9.27 19.85
N GLY A 150 18.99 10.35 19.21
CA GLY A 150 18.73 11.71 19.68
C GLY A 150 17.23 12.04 19.81
N ASN A 151 16.44 11.76 18.78
CA ASN A 151 15.00 12.04 18.77
C ASN A 151 14.20 11.12 19.70
N ILE A 152 14.65 9.88 19.87
CA ILE A 152 14.02 8.90 20.76
C ILE A 152 14.24 9.29 22.22
N ILE A 153 15.47 9.65 22.59
CA ILE A 153 15.79 10.17 23.93
C ILE A 153 14.99 11.44 24.19
N SER A 154 14.92 12.37 23.23
CA SER A 154 14.10 13.58 23.38
C SER A 154 12.62 13.26 23.61
N SER A 155 12.09 12.23 22.94
CA SER A 155 10.71 11.78 23.12
C SER A 155 10.49 11.12 24.49
N LEU A 156 11.38 10.23 24.93
CA LEU A 156 11.34 9.62 26.27
C LEU A 156 11.35 10.69 27.37
N MET A 157 12.26 11.65 27.27
CA MET A 157 12.36 12.76 28.23
C MET A 157 11.09 13.61 28.23
N ARG A 158 10.47 13.86 27.07
CA ARG A 158 9.22 14.60 26.97
C ARG A 158 8.04 13.85 27.59
N ILE A 159 7.95 12.53 27.39
CA ILE A 159 6.93 11.66 28.02
C ILE A 159 7.05 11.70 29.56
N LEU A 160 8.28 11.77 30.07
CA LEU A 160 8.57 11.88 31.50
C LEU A 160 8.55 13.33 32.02
N ASN A 161 8.16 14.31 31.19
CA ASN A 161 8.14 15.74 31.51
C ASN A 161 9.50 16.30 31.99
N ILE A 162 10.60 15.77 31.46
CA ILE A 162 11.97 16.19 31.76
C ILE A 162 12.43 17.20 30.70
N LYS A 163 12.78 18.41 31.14
CA LYS A 163 13.37 19.44 30.27
C LYS A 163 14.88 19.26 30.17
N SER A 164 15.39 19.09 28.95
CA SER A 164 16.83 19.05 28.68
C SER A 164 17.17 19.55 27.28
N ALA A 165 18.41 20.00 27.12
CA ALA A 165 18.99 20.30 25.83
C ALA A 165 19.16 19.01 24.99
N HIS A 166 19.28 19.19 23.67
CA HIS A 166 19.54 18.07 22.78
C HIS A 166 20.90 17.44 23.11
N LEU A 167 20.93 16.14 23.36
CA LEU A 167 22.14 15.41 23.70
C LEU A 167 23.06 15.25 22.47
N ASN A 168 24.34 15.58 22.62
CA ASN A 168 25.33 15.34 21.56
C ASN A 168 25.64 13.85 21.42
N LYS A 169 26.25 13.47 20.29
CA LYS A 169 26.56 12.07 20.00
C LYS A 169 27.62 11.56 20.99
N GLY A 170 27.41 10.39 21.56
CA GLY A 170 28.28 9.77 22.56
C GLY A 170 28.22 10.42 23.95
N GLU A 171 27.37 11.43 24.17
CA GLU A 171 27.15 12.04 25.49
C GLU A 171 25.99 11.39 26.22
N PHE A 172 25.94 11.58 27.55
CA PHE A 172 24.87 11.10 28.41
C PHE A 172 24.35 12.18 29.36
N ILE A 173 23.13 12.00 29.84
CA ILE A 173 22.52 12.80 30.90
C ILE A 173 21.95 11.89 31.98
N CYS A 174 22.14 12.27 33.23
CA CYS A 174 21.64 11.55 34.41
C CYS A 174 20.40 12.26 34.96
N ILE A 175 19.31 11.51 35.16
CA ILE A 175 18.08 11.99 35.78
C ILE A 175 17.81 11.14 37.02
N ASP A 176 17.90 11.77 38.18
CA ASP A 176 17.62 11.14 39.46
C ASP A 176 16.12 11.20 39.77
N ASN A 177 15.61 10.21 40.51
CA ASN A 177 14.23 10.16 41.01
C ASN A 177 13.16 10.38 39.93
N VAL A 178 13.26 9.66 38.80
CA VAL A 178 12.27 9.77 37.71
C VAL A 178 10.86 9.41 38.18
N ASP A 179 9.91 10.28 37.89
CA ASP A 179 8.48 10.10 38.16
C ASP A 179 7.77 9.47 36.95
N PHE A 180 7.44 8.19 37.05
CA PHE A 180 6.70 7.46 36.02
C PHE A 180 5.21 7.81 35.97
N ASN A 181 4.67 8.59 36.92
CA ASN A 181 3.29 9.09 36.82
C ASN A 181 3.09 10.01 35.61
N GLU A 182 4.14 10.71 35.16
CA GLU A 182 4.10 11.53 33.95
C GLU A 182 3.92 10.65 32.69
N ALA A 183 4.56 9.48 32.65
CA ALA A 183 4.36 8.51 31.58
C ALA A 183 2.92 7.97 31.57
N ARG A 184 2.36 7.64 32.75
CA ARG A 184 0.95 7.23 32.89
C ARG A 184 -0.02 8.32 32.45
N ARG A 185 0.25 9.60 32.80
CA ARG A 185 -0.55 10.75 32.33
C ARG A 185 -0.52 10.85 30.81
N THR A 186 0.67 10.80 30.22
CA THR A 186 0.86 10.85 28.76
C THR A 186 0.13 9.69 28.06
N ARG A 187 0.13 8.49 28.65
CA ARG A 187 -0.65 7.35 28.15
C ARG A 187 -2.15 7.61 28.14
N ASN A 188 -2.69 8.18 29.21
CA ASN A 188 -4.10 8.55 29.28
C ASN A 188 -4.48 9.63 28.24
N GLU A 189 -3.58 10.59 27.99
CA GLU A 189 -3.76 11.58 26.91
C GLU A 189 -3.76 10.92 25.53
N LEU A 190 -2.82 10.00 25.28
CA LEU A 190 -2.75 9.26 24.01
C LEU A 190 -4.03 8.45 23.75
N ILE A 191 -4.61 7.83 24.78
CA ILE A 191 -5.89 7.11 24.69
C ILE A 191 -7.02 8.06 24.29
N LYS A 192 -7.10 9.26 24.88
CA LYS A 192 -8.11 10.27 24.53
C LYS A 192 -7.97 10.73 23.08
N ILE A 193 -6.75 11.08 22.66
CA ILE A 193 -6.45 11.49 21.27
C ILE A 193 -6.86 10.39 20.28
N THR A 194 -6.58 9.13 20.63
CA THR A 194 -6.97 7.98 19.82
C THR A 194 -8.49 7.86 19.69
N GLN A 195 -9.21 8.00 20.81
CA GLN A 195 -10.66 7.93 20.80
C GLN A 195 -11.29 9.09 20.01
N GLU A 196 -10.78 10.32 20.14
CA GLU A 196 -11.23 11.46 19.36
C GLU A 196 -11.04 11.25 17.85
N TYR A 197 -9.89 10.68 17.46
CA TYR A 197 -9.59 10.35 16.07
C TYR A 197 -10.50 9.24 15.52
N ILE A 198 -10.79 8.20 16.31
CA ILE A 198 -11.75 7.16 15.96
C ILE A 198 -13.16 7.75 15.81
N ASN A 199 -13.61 8.58 16.75
CA ASN A 199 -14.93 9.21 16.70
C ASN A 199 -15.10 10.06 15.43
N TYR A 200 -14.05 10.79 15.03
CA TYR A 200 -14.05 11.54 13.76
C TYR A 200 -14.20 10.62 12.55
N ARG A 201 -13.53 9.47 12.54
CA ARG A 201 -13.65 8.48 11.46
C ARG A 201 -15.03 7.82 11.44
N GLU A 202 -15.58 7.47 12.59
CA GLU A 202 -16.96 6.96 12.70
C GLU A 202 -17.99 7.99 12.25
N TYR A 203 -17.76 9.27 12.52
CA TYR A 203 -18.58 10.36 12.00
C TYR A 203 -18.58 10.40 10.46
N ILE A 204 -17.43 10.20 9.80
CA ILE A 204 -17.36 10.07 8.34
C ILE A 204 -18.24 8.91 7.86
N VAL A 205 -18.09 7.74 8.49
CA VAL A 205 -18.84 6.51 8.15
C VAL A 205 -20.34 6.66 8.39
N SER A 206 -20.76 7.42 9.41
CA SER A 206 -22.18 7.60 9.76
C SER A 206 -23.02 8.19 8.62
N ARG A 207 -22.38 8.85 7.65
CA ARG A 207 -23.01 9.46 6.48
C ARG A 207 -23.26 8.48 5.33
N VAL A 208 -22.74 7.25 5.40
CA VAL A 208 -22.92 6.24 4.34
C VAL A 208 -24.34 5.71 4.37
N ASN A 209 -25.07 5.73 3.26
CA ASN A 209 -26.46 5.27 3.21
C ASN A 209 -26.62 3.74 3.11
N HIS A 210 -25.57 3.02 2.69
CA HIS A 210 -25.59 1.57 2.49
C HIS A 210 -25.30 0.82 3.80
N SER A 211 -26.29 0.16 4.40
CA SER A 211 -26.21 -0.40 5.77
C SER A 211 -25.10 -1.44 5.94
N ARG A 212 -25.03 -2.45 5.06
CA ARG A 212 -24.03 -3.52 5.16
C ARG A 212 -22.60 -3.00 5.08
N SER A 213 -22.33 -2.08 4.16
CA SER A 213 -21.00 -1.49 4.00
C SER A 213 -20.67 -0.53 5.14
N ARG A 214 -21.67 0.12 5.75
CA ARG A 214 -21.48 1.00 6.92
C ARG A 214 -20.92 0.23 8.11
N ASP A 215 -21.41 -0.99 8.39
CA ASP A 215 -20.91 -1.82 9.50
C ASP A 215 -19.43 -2.18 9.29
N TYR A 216 -19.09 -2.54 8.05
CA TYR A 216 -17.73 -2.87 7.67
C TYR A 216 -16.78 -1.67 7.77
N LEU A 217 -17.21 -0.53 7.23
CA LEU A 217 -16.48 0.73 7.32
C LEU A 217 -16.32 1.19 8.77
N SER A 218 -17.30 0.95 9.63
CA SER A 218 -17.22 1.26 11.07
C SER A 218 -16.17 0.40 11.77
N LEU A 219 -16.09 -0.90 11.42
CA LEU A 219 -15.04 -1.79 11.92
C LEU A 219 -13.64 -1.29 11.50
N VAL A 220 -13.48 -0.89 10.24
CA VAL A 220 -12.21 -0.35 9.71
C VAL A 220 -11.90 1.01 10.35
N ALA A 221 -12.89 1.88 10.51
CA ALA A 221 -12.74 3.19 11.13
C ALA A 221 -12.23 3.09 12.57
N SER A 222 -12.77 2.14 13.35
CA SER A 222 -12.48 1.95 14.78
C SER A 222 -11.25 1.09 15.07
N ARG A 223 -11.00 0.02 14.29
CA ARG A 223 -9.90 -0.92 14.56
C ARG A 223 -8.65 -0.67 13.73
N ARG A 224 -8.78 -0.03 12.57
CA ARG A 224 -7.69 0.22 11.62
C ARG A 224 -7.46 1.72 11.42
N TYR A 225 -7.69 2.52 12.47
CA TYR A 225 -7.55 3.98 12.41
C TYR A 225 -6.13 4.44 12.04
N ASN A 226 -5.11 3.69 12.44
CA ASN A 226 -3.72 4.00 12.15
C ASN A 226 -3.15 3.25 10.94
N ASP A 227 -4.00 2.66 10.10
CA ASP A 227 -3.56 1.89 8.94
C ASP A 227 -3.07 2.79 7.79
N ILE A 228 -1.90 2.46 7.22
CA ILE A 228 -1.28 3.23 6.12
C ILE A 228 -2.10 3.22 4.82
N ASN A 229 -2.88 2.18 4.57
CA ASN A 229 -3.71 2.04 3.38
C ASN A 229 -5.13 2.60 3.61
N PHE A 230 -5.57 2.79 4.86
CA PHE A 230 -6.89 3.32 5.21
C PHE A 230 -6.81 4.64 6.01
N GLY A 231 -6.04 5.61 5.50
CA GLY A 231 -6.04 6.97 6.03
C GLY A 231 -7.40 7.68 5.87
N ASN A 232 -7.56 8.84 6.50
CA ASN A 232 -8.84 9.58 6.46
C ASN A 232 -9.29 9.95 5.04
N MET A 233 -8.36 10.26 4.14
CA MET A 233 -8.68 10.56 2.74
C MET A 233 -9.32 9.35 2.05
N VAL A 234 -8.71 8.17 2.17
CA VAL A 234 -9.23 6.91 1.60
C VAL A 234 -10.59 6.58 2.20
N LEU A 235 -10.74 6.69 3.53
CA LEU A 235 -12.01 6.43 4.20
C LEU A 235 -13.12 7.38 3.70
N THR A 236 -12.83 8.67 3.59
CA THR A 236 -13.79 9.67 3.10
C THR A 236 -14.19 9.37 1.67
N GLU A 237 -13.25 9.12 0.77
CA GLU A 237 -13.53 8.83 -0.64
C GLU A 237 -14.32 7.53 -0.81
N LEU A 238 -14.01 6.48 -0.04
CA LEU A 238 -14.83 5.26 0.01
C LEU A 238 -16.27 5.57 0.43
N CYS A 239 -16.46 6.31 1.53
CA CYS A 239 -17.78 6.67 2.04
C CYS A 239 -18.58 7.50 1.02
N GLU A 240 -17.93 8.43 0.33
CA GLU A 240 -18.53 9.20 -0.77
C GLU A 240 -18.97 8.29 -1.92
N GLY A 241 -18.14 7.33 -2.35
CA GLY A 241 -18.51 6.38 -3.41
C GLY A 241 -19.70 5.49 -3.06
N PHE A 242 -19.89 5.17 -1.76
CA PHE A 242 -21.10 4.49 -1.30
C PHE A 242 -22.36 5.37 -1.37
N ASN A 243 -22.21 6.68 -1.38
CA ASN A 243 -23.29 7.65 -1.46
C ASN A 243 -23.54 8.17 -2.88
N ASP A 244 -22.59 7.98 -3.81
CA ASP A 244 -22.75 8.37 -5.20
C ASP A 244 -23.98 7.68 -5.84
N ASP A 245 -24.58 8.34 -6.82
CA ASP A 245 -25.75 7.81 -7.51
C ASP A 245 -25.33 6.71 -8.50
N LEU A 246 -25.92 5.52 -8.36
CA LEU A 246 -25.62 4.34 -9.18
C LEU A 246 -26.95 3.71 -9.60
N ARG A 247 -27.21 3.67 -10.90
CA ARG A 247 -28.51 3.24 -11.45
C ARG A 247 -28.35 2.24 -12.56
N LEU A 248 -29.16 1.19 -12.53
CA LEU A 248 -29.29 0.27 -13.66
C LEU A 248 -29.99 1.01 -14.81
N VAL A 249 -29.33 1.06 -15.97
CA VAL A 249 -29.83 1.73 -17.18
C VAL A 249 -30.63 0.75 -18.04
N PHE A 250 -30.05 -0.42 -18.32
CA PHE A 250 -30.73 -1.51 -19.01
C PHE A 250 -30.15 -2.86 -18.62
N SER A 251 -30.94 -3.91 -18.86
CA SER A 251 -30.57 -5.30 -18.67
C SER A 251 -31.01 -6.12 -19.88
N THR A 252 -30.18 -7.08 -20.29
CA THR A 252 -30.51 -8.04 -21.34
C THR A 252 -30.93 -9.35 -20.69
N ASN A 253 -32.24 -9.61 -20.66
CA ASN A 253 -32.79 -10.86 -20.11
C ASN A 253 -32.77 -11.97 -21.16
N LYS A 254 -31.56 -12.43 -21.54
CA LYS A 254 -31.37 -13.61 -22.39
C LYS A 254 -31.29 -14.86 -21.51
N SER A 255 -32.04 -15.91 -21.85
CA SER A 255 -32.05 -17.18 -21.12
C SER A 255 -30.79 -17.98 -21.46
N VAL A 256 -29.74 -17.85 -20.67
CA VAL A 256 -28.51 -18.62 -20.86
C VAL A 256 -28.63 -19.93 -20.06
N ASN A 257 -28.51 -21.08 -20.73
CA ASN A 257 -28.56 -22.41 -20.10
C ASN A 257 -27.25 -22.72 -19.38
N ILE A 258 -27.01 -22.11 -18.22
CA ILE A 258 -25.80 -22.36 -17.41
C ILE A 258 -26.23 -22.77 -16.01
N ALA A 259 -25.57 -23.80 -15.48
CA ALA A 259 -25.77 -24.19 -14.09
C ALA A 259 -25.39 -22.99 -13.20
N PRO A 260 -26.24 -22.57 -12.24
CA PRO A 260 -25.94 -21.43 -11.37
C PRO A 260 -24.60 -21.54 -10.61
N THR A 261 -24.08 -22.76 -10.45
CA THR A 261 -22.78 -23.07 -9.84
C THR A 261 -21.57 -22.69 -10.71
N ASN A 262 -21.76 -22.50 -12.02
CA ASN A 262 -20.70 -22.23 -12.99
C ASN A 262 -20.76 -20.78 -13.52
N GLU A 263 -21.68 -19.95 -13.01
CA GLU A 263 -21.79 -18.54 -13.40
C GLU A 263 -20.67 -17.71 -12.75
N VAL A 264 -19.94 -16.97 -13.58
CA VAL A 264 -18.97 -15.94 -13.15
C VAL A 264 -19.51 -14.59 -13.57
N VAL A 265 -19.65 -13.67 -12.61
CA VAL A 265 -20.11 -12.30 -12.84
C VAL A 265 -18.90 -11.43 -13.17
N CYS A 266 -18.73 -11.05 -14.43
CA CYS A 266 -17.67 -10.14 -14.85
C CYS A 266 -18.11 -8.69 -14.65
N VAL A 267 -17.37 -7.95 -13.85
CA VAL A 267 -17.64 -6.57 -13.47
C VAL A 267 -16.56 -5.67 -14.07
N CYS A 268 -16.97 -4.66 -14.83
CA CYS A 268 -16.06 -3.69 -15.44
C CYS A 268 -16.62 -2.28 -15.29
N ILE A 269 -15.83 -1.37 -14.70
CA ILE A 269 -16.09 0.06 -14.76
C ILE A 269 -15.37 0.60 -15.98
N PHE A 270 -16.07 1.36 -16.83
CA PHE A 270 -15.49 1.85 -18.08
C PHE A 270 -15.79 3.33 -18.32
N ARG A 271 -14.83 3.95 -19.01
CA ARG A 271 -14.90 5.29 -19.61
C ARG A 271 -14.02 5.25 -20.85
N ASN A 272 -14.56 5.66 -21.99
CA ASN A 272 -13.85 5.61 -23.28
C ASN A 272 -13.39 4.18 -23.67
N PHE A 273 -14.26 3.19 -23.50
CA PHE A 273 -14.08 1.78 -23.88
C PHE A 273 -13.75 1.64 -25.38
N GLY A 274 -14.30 2.55 -26.19
CA GLY A 274 -13.91 2.78 -27.58
C GLY A 274 -13.92 1.52 -28.45
N LYS A 275 -12.90 1.40 -29.31
CA LYS A 275 -12.73 0.26 -30.23
C LYS A 275 -12.28 -1.02 -29.53
N PHE A 276 -11.72 -0.91 -28.32
CA PHE A 276 -11.23 -2.06 -27.58
C PHE A 276 -12.36 -2.91 -27.00
N PHE A 277 -13.55 -2.34 -26.80
CA PHE A 277 -14.73 -3.06 -26.31
C PHE A 277 -15.00 -4.36 -27.08
N GLN A 278 -14.90 -4.35 -28.41
CA GLN A 278 -15.15 -5.55 -29.21
C GLN A 278 -14.16 -6.67 -28.89
N LYS A 279 -12.86 -6.35 -28.79
CA LYS A 279 -11.81 -7.31 -28.41
C LYS A 279 -12.02 -7.80 -26.98
N TRP A 280 -12.36 -6.88 -26.07
CA TRP A 280 -12.63 -7.16 -24.67
C TRP A 280 -13.81 -8.13 -24.52
N ILE A 281 -14.99 -7.79 -25.05
CA ILE A 281 -16.19 -8.61 -24.86
C ILE A 281 -16.05 -9.99 -25.50
N THR A 282 -15.45 -10.06 -26.70
CA THR A 282 -15.23 -11.33 -27.41
C THR A 282 -14.35 -12.26 -26.57
N HIS A 283 -13.22 -11.74 -26.03
CA HIS A 283 -12.33 -12.52 -25.17
C HIS A 283 -13.06 -13.12 -23.96
N TYR A 284 -13.84 -12.31 -23.23
CA TYR A 284 -14.53 -12.80 -22.04
C TYR A 284 -15.64 -13.80 -22.38
N VAL A 285 -16.35 -13.61 -23.50
CA VAL A 285 -17.32 -14.59 -23.99
C VAL A 285 -16.64 -15.90 -24.36
N ASP A 286 -15.51 -15.85 -25.06
CA ASP A 286 -14.77 -17.03 -25.51
C ASP A 286 -14.26 -17.89 -24.33
N ILE A 287 -13.84 -17.25 -23.23
CA ILE A 287 -13.42 -17.98 -22.02
C ILE A 287 -14.61 -18.43 -21.14
N GLY A 288 -15.85 -18.20 -21.58
CA GLY A 288 -17.07 -18.71 -20.95
C GLY A 288 -17.78 -17.75 -19.99
N VAL A 289 -17.44 -16.46 -19.96
CA VAL A 289 -18.21 -15.47 -19.22
C VAL A 289 -19.54 -15.22 -19.94
N ASN A 290 -20.63 -15.33 -19.19
CA ASN A 290 -21.99 -15.17 -19.69
C ASN A 290 -22.78 -14.08 -18.97
N LYS A 291 -22.32 -13.65 -17.78
CA LYS A 291 -22.92 -12.56 -17.01
C LYS A 291 -21.95 -11.40 -16.90
N PHE A 292 -22.35 -10.25 -17.43
CA PHE A 292 -21.59 -9.01 -17.41
C PHE A 292 -22.33 -7.93 -16.64
N VAL A 293 -21.58 -7.14 -15.88
CA VAL A 293 -22.02 -5.94 -15.21
C VAL A 293 -21.08 -4.81 -15.63
N LEU A 294 -21.56 -3.96 -16.52
CA LEU A 294 -20.76 -2.86 -17.08
C LEU A 294 -21.21 -1.55 -16.44
N ILE A 295 -20.30 -0.83 -15.81
CA ILE A 295 -20.60 0.41 -15.10
C ILE A 295 -19.97 1.58 -15.85
N ASN A 296 -20.80 2.39 -16.50
CA ASN A 296 -20.36 3.61 -17.16
C ASN A 296 -20.07 4.70 -16.12
N CYS A 297 -18.85 5.25 -16.14
CA CYS A 297 -18.45 6.45 -15.40
C CYS A 297 -17.99 7.62 -16.31
N GLY A 298 -18.17 7.45 -17.62
CA GLY A 298 -17.80 8.39 -18.67
C GLY A 298 -19.01 9.10 -19.29
N ASP A 299 -18.98 9.21 -20.61
CA ASP A 299 -20.00 9.91 -21.40
C ASP A 299 -21.36 9.19 -21.28
N PRO A 300 -22.47 9.90 -20.99
CA PRO A 300 -23.80 9.30 -20.93
C PRO A 300 -24.27 8.56 -22.20
N GLU A 301 -23.71 8.88 -23.38
CA GLU A 301 -24.05 8.26 -24.67
C GLU A 301 -23.23 6.99 -24.95
N GLU A 302 -22.14 6.75 -24.20
CA GLU A 302 -21.26 5.59 -24.38
C GLU A 302 -21.97 4.22 -24.27
N PRO A 303 -22.95 4.02 -23.35
CA PRO A 303 -23.73 2.80 -23.28
C PRO A 303 -24.48 2.45 -24.56
N ASP A 304 -24.97 3.44 -25.31
CA ASP A 304 -25.71 3.22 -26.56
C ASP A 304 -24.80 2.72 -27.69
N LEU A 305 -23.51 3.10 -27.66
CA LEU A 305 -22.50 2.64 -28.61
C LEU A 305 -22.18 1.15 -28.43
N ILE A 306 -22.03 0.71 -27.18
CA ILE A 306 -21.72 -0.71 -26.87
C ILE A 306 -22.96 -1.60 -26.98
N LYS A 307 -24.17 -1.05 -26.79
CA LYS A 307 -25.43 -1.81 -26.83
C LYS A 307 -25.62 -2.58 -28.13
N ARG A 308 -25.27 -1.98 -29.28
CA ARG A 308 -25.40 -2.62 -30.60
C ARG A 308 -24.60 -3.93 -30.69
N TYR A 309 -23.42 -3.96 -30.09
CA TYR A 309 -22.59 -5.17 -30.03
C TYR A 309 -23.15 -6.18 -29.02
N ILE A 310 -23.57 -5.72 -27.85
CA ILE A 310 -24.19 -6.57 -26.82
C ILE A 310 -25.45 -7.29 -27.36
N ASP A 311 -26.31 -6.57 -28.07
CA ASP A 311 -27.56 -7.12 -28.62
C ASP A 311 -27.30 -8.28 -29.60
N SER A 312 -26.14 -8.29 -30.27
CA SER A 312 -25.71 -9.35 -31.19
C SER A 312 -25.17 -10.63 -30.53
N LEU A 313 -24.89 -10.59 -29.22
CA LEU A 313 -24.27 -11.68 -28.46
C LEU A 313 -25.29 -12.41 -27.58
N ASP A 314 -25.19 -13.72 -27.42
CA ASP A 314 -26.08 -14.50 -26.53
C ASP A 314 -25.57 -14.52 -25.08
N ILE A 315 -25.59 -13.34 -24.44
CA ILE A 315 -25.08 -13.13 -23.08
C ILE A 315 -26.04 -12.27 -22.25
N ASN A 316 -25.92 -12.37 -20.93
CA ASN A 316 -26.63 -11.53 -19.98
C ASN A 316 -25.75 -10.36 -19.56
N VAL A 317 -26.19 -9.14 -19.86
CA VAL A 317 -25.49 -7.90 -19.57
C VAL A 317 -26.42 -6.94 -18.84
N ASP A 318 -25.96 -6.46 -17.69
CA ASP A 318 -26.54 -5.34 -16.98
C ASP A 318 -25.62 -4.12 -17.12
N VAL A 319 -26.17 -3.02 -17.62
CA VAL A 319 -25.43 -1.77 -17.75
C VAL A 319 -25.91 -0.78 -16.71
N TRP A 320 -24.99 -0.36 -15.86
CA TRP A 320 -25.20 0.63 -14.81
C TRP A 320 -24.56 1.96 -15.21
N ARG A 321 -25.09 3.04 -14.64
CA ARG A 321 -24.53 4.38 -14.73
C ARG A 321 -24.16 4.87 -13.34
N TRP A 322 -22.90 5.24 -13.17
CA TRP A 322 -22.37 5.87 -11.97
C TRP A 322 -22.28 7.39 -12.21
N LEU A 323 -23.08 8.16 -11.46
CA LEU A 323 -23.07 9.61 -11.45
C LEU A 323 -22.30 10.10 -10.21
N GLY A 324 -20.98 10.10 -10.32
CA GLY A 324 -20.06 10.60 -9.31
C GLY A 324 -18.75 11.04 -9.93
N ILE A 325 -17.90 11.69 -9.13
CA ILE A 325 -16.55 12.05 -9.58
C ILE A 325 -15.68 10.82 -9.45
N PHE A 326 -15.11 10.35 -10.56
CA PHE A 326 -14.22 9.20 -10.57
C PHE A 326 -12.98 9.43 -9.70
N ASN A 327 -12.67 8.48 -8.81
CA ASN A 327 -11.36 8.25 -8.25
C ASN A 327 -11.23 6.77 -7.85
N CYS A 328 -10.00 6.29 -7.66
CA CYS A 328 -9.72 4.87 -7.42
C CYS A 328 -10.40 4.32 -6.15
N ASN A 329 -10.58 5.14 -5.11
CA ASN A 329 -11.21 4.70 -3.86
C ASN A 329 -12.74 4.62 -4.01
N LYS A 330 -13.37 5.58 -4.70
CA LYS A 330 -14.80 5.52 -5.02
C LYS A 330 -15.14 4.35 -5.93
N GLU A 331 -14.30 4.08 -6.91
CA GLU A 331 -14.41 2.90 -7.77
C GLU A 331 -14.51 1.61 -6.96
N CYS A 332 -13.69 1.44 -5.93
CA CYS A 332 -13.76 0.29 -5.02
C CYS A 332 -15.13 0.18 -4.31
N ALA A 333 -15.68 1.30 -3.85
CA ALA A 333 -17.02 1.35 -3.26
C ALA A 333 -18.12 0.98 -4.28
N ILE A 334 -18.00 1.43 -5.53
CA ILE A 334 -18.94 1.06 -6.61
C ILE A 334 -18.86 -0.43 -6.92
N LYS A 335 -17.65 -1.00 -7.06
CA LYS A 335 -17.45 -2.45 -7.21
C LYS A 335 -18.08 -3.22 -6.04
N GLN A 336 -17.89 -2.75 -4.81
CA GLN A 336 -18.48 -3.38 -3.62
C GLN A 336 -20.02 -3.36 -3.65
N ARG A 337 -20.64 -2.23 -4.03
CA ARG A 337 -22.11 -2.13 -4.17
C ARG A 337 -22.67 -3.08 -5.22
N ILE A 338 -21.96 -3.25 -6.33
CA ILE A 338 -22.33 -4.21 -7.37
C ILE A 338 -22.28 -5.63 -6.81
N VAL A 339 -21.17 -6.03 -6.19
CA VAL A 339 -21.02 -7.36 -5.60
C VAL A 339 -22.06 -7.64 -4.50
N ASP A 340 -22.39 -6.62 -3.69
CA ASP A 340 -23.47 -6.69 -2.69
C ASP A 340 -24.85 -6.88 -3.33
N TYR A 341 -25.12 -6.20 -4.45
CA TYR A 341 -26.40 -6.28 -5.18
C TYR A 341 -26.62 -7.67 -5.81
N TYR A 342 -25.60 -8.23 -6.47
CA TYR A 342 -25.72 -9.53 -7.14
C TYR A 342 -25.61 -10.72 -6.18
N GLY A 343 -25.13 -10.48 -4.96
CA GLY A 343 -25.24 -11.39 -3.82
C GLY A 343 -24.02 -12.27 -3.58
N ILE A 344 -24.08 -12.99 -2.44
CA ILE A 344 -23.04 -13.89 -1.96
C ILE A 344 -23.05 -15.25 -2.69
N ASN A 345 -22.02 -16.06 -2.44
CA ASN A 345 -21.80 -17.40 -2.98
C ASN A 345 -21.65 -17.44 -4.50
N LYS A 346 -21.16 -16.35 -5.11
CA LYS A 346 -20.86 -16.22 -6.53
C LYS A 346 -19.42 -15.85 -6.77
N TRP A 347 -18.89 -16.24 -7.92
CA TRP A 347 -17.59 -15.80 -8.40
C TRP A 347 -17.72 -14.47 -9.12
N TYR A 348 -16.87 -13.52 -8.76
CA TYR A 348 -16.78 -12.21 -9.38
C TYR A 348 -15.41 -12.05 -10.04
N LEU A 349 -15.42 -11.63 -11.30
CA LEU A 349 -14.24 -11.25 -12.06
C LEU A 349 -14.22 -9.73 -12.20
N LEU A 350 -13.30 -9.05 -11.51
CA LEU A 350 -13.09 -7.61 -11.54
C LEU A 350 -11.95 -7.28 -12.51
N VAL A 351 -12.27 -6.56 -13.58
CA VAL A 351 -11.34 -6.25 -14.67
C VAL A 351 -11.58 -4.83 -15.19
N ASP A 352 -10.52 -4.15 -15.60
CA ASP A 352 -10.62 -2.80 -16.18
C ASP A 352 -10.90 -2.87 -17.68
N SER A 353 -11.33 -1.74 -18.25
CA SER A 353 -11.68 -1.64 -19.66
C SER A 353 -10.50 -1.80 -20.62
N ASP A 354 -9.26 -1.85 -20.13
CA ASP A 354 -8.03 -2.09 -20.88
C ASP A 354 -7.33 -3.41 -20.49
N GLU A 355 -8.03 -4.31 -19.79
CA GLU A 355 -7.48 -5.59 -19.31
C GLU A 355 -8.16 -6.82 -19.92
N LEU A 356 -7.38 -7.82 -20.32
CA LEU A 356 -7.86 -9.17 -20.63
C LEU A 356 -7.32 -10.18 -19.61
N PHE A 357 -8.23 -10.79 -18.86
CA PHE A 357 -7.89 -11.83 -17.88
C PHE A 357 -7.68 -13.19 -18.53
N ILE A 358 -6.57 -13.85 -18.19
CA ILE A 358 -6.31 -15.23 -18.58
C ILE A 358 -5.93 -16.07 -17.36
N PHE A 359 -6.34 -17.35 -17.40
CA PHE A 359 -6.06 -18.35 -16.37
C PHE A 359 -5.42 -19.59 -17.00
N PRO A 360 -4.74 -20.45 -16.21
CA PRO A 360 -4.07 -21.62 -16.76
C PRO A 360 -5.04 -22.49 -17.58
N HIS A 361 -4.63 -22.85 -18.80
CA HIS A 361 -5.44 -23.62 -19.76
C HIS A 361 -6.75 -22.95 -20.22
N PHE A 362 -6.85 -21.61 -20.20
CA PHE A 362 -8.06 -20.88 -20.64
C PHE A 362 -8.48 -21.12 -22.11
N ARG A 363 -7.59 -21.69 -22.93
CA ARG A 363 -7.89 -22.12 -24.31
C ARG A 363 -8.59 -23.48 -24.39
N ASP A 364 -8.43 -24.30 -23.35
CA ASP A 364 -8.91 -25.68 -23.31
C ASP A 364 -10.10 -25.87 -22.34
N THR A 365 -10.32 -24.93 -21.43
CA THR A 365 -11.41 -24.97 -20.44
C THR A 365 -12.07 -23.60 -20.28
N ASN A 366 -13.35 -23.59 -19.91
CA ASN A 366 -14.06 -22.36 -19.58
C ASN A 366 -13.80 -21.94 -18.12
N ILE A 367 -14.06 -20.67 -17.83
CA ILE A 367 -13.83 -20.07 -16.50
C ILE A 367 -14.74 -20.67 -15.41
N GLY A 368 -15.94 -21.15 -15.75
CA GLY A 368 -16.85 -21.78 -14.81
C GLY A 368 -16.32 -23.12 -14.29
N ASP A 369 -15.78 -23.97 -15.17
CA ASP A 369 -15.13 -25.22 -14.75
C ASP A 369 -13.84 -24.95 -13.97
N TYR A 370 -13.11 -23.90 -14.35
CA TYR A 370 -11.93 -23.46 -13.62
C TYR A 370 -12.25 -22.99 -12.19
N THR A 371 -13.33 -22.24 -11.98
CA THR A 371 -13.74 -21.80 -10.63
C THR A 371 -14.23 -22.98 -9.78
N VAL A 372 -14.89 -23.98 -10.37
CA VAL A 372 -15.22 -25.24 -9.68
C VAL A 372 -13.95 -25.95 -9.18
N LYS A 373 -12.89 -26.01 -10.01
CA LYS A 373 -11.60 -26.56 -9.60
C LYS A 373 -10.95 -25.75 -8.48
N LEU A 374 -11.00 -24.42 -8.54
CA LEU A 374 -10.52 -23.56 -7.45
C LEU A 374 -11.23 -23.86 -6.13
N GLU A 375 -12.55 -24.09 -6.15
CA GLU A 375 -13.30 -24.45 -4.95
C GLU A 375 -12.89 -25.82 -4.39
N GLN A 376 -12.66 -26.81 -5.26
CA GLN A 376 -12.14 -28.13 -4.86
C GLN A 376 -10.75 -28.00 -4.18
N ASP A 377 -9.92 -27.08 -4.67
CA ASP A 377 -8.62 -26.75 -4.11
C ASP A 377 -8.70 -25.82 -2.88
N LYS A 378 -9.91 -25.45 -2.44
CA LYS A 378 -10.20 -24.51 -1.33
C LYS A 378 -9.60 -23.11 -1.55
N VAL A 379 -9.48 -22.69 -2.80
CA VAL A 379 -9.00 -21.36 -3.21
C VAL A 379 -10.21 -20.52 -3.56
N LEU A 380 -10.54 -19.54 -2.72
CA LEU A 380 -11.68 -18.64 -2.95
C LEU A 380 -11.28 -17.24 -3.42
N LEU A 381 -9.99 -16.91 -3.39
CA LEU A 381 -9.48 -15.60 -3.78
C LEU A 381 -8.12 -15.77 -4.46
N THR A 382 -7.96 -15.09 -5.58
CA THR A 382 -6.77 -15.21 -6.44
C THR A 382 -6.20 -13.84 -6.80
N LYS A 383 -4.92 -13.81 -7.15
CA LYS A 383 -4.25 -12.62 -7.66
C LYS A 383 -3.79 -12.84 -9.09
N SER A 384 -3.84 -11.76 -9.85
CA SER A 384 -3.30 -11.69 -11.20
C SER A 384 -2.04 -10.83 -11.22
N LEU A 385 -1.05 -11.24 -12.03
CA LEU A 385 0.06 -10.41 -12.41
C LEU A 385 -0.33 -9.65 -13.69
N MET A 386 -0.22 -8.32 -13.65
CA MET A 386 -0.54 -7.44 -14.76
C MET A 386 0.68 -7.31 -15.67
N ILE A 387 0.52 -7.71 -16.93
CA ILE A 387 1.55 -7.73 -17.96
C ILE A 387 1.14 -6.74 -19.05
N ASP A 388 1.93 -5.68 -19.21
CA ASP A 388 1.69 -4.68 -20.25
C ASP A 388 1.95 -5.29 -21.63
N ILE A 389 0.96 -5.22 -22.52
CA ILE A 389 1.08 -5.65 -23.92
C ILE A 389 1.23 -4.44 -24.84
N TYR A 390 2.11 -4.55 -25.83
CA TYR A 390 2.47 -3.42 -26.69
C TYR A 390 2.89 -3.90 -28.10
N PRO A 391 2.90 -2.99 -29.10
CA PRO A 391 3.32 -3.31 -30.46
C PRO A 391 4.82 -3.10 -30.65
N LYS A 392 5.33 -3.53 -31.81
CA LYS A 392 6.70 -3.24 -32.26
C LYS A 392 6.72 -2.03 -33.19
N GLY A 393 7.67 -1.13 -32.99
CA GLY A 393 7.83 0.12 -33.75
C GLY A 393 7.18 1.31 -33.04
N ASN A 394 7.26 2.50 -33.65
CA ASN A 394 6.78 3.74 -33.05
C ASN A 394 5.30 3.66 -32.66
N ILE A 395 5.02 3.61 -31.35
CA ILE A 395 3.67 3.38 -30.81
C ILE A 395 2.69 4.49 -31.20
N LEU A 396 3.17 5.73 -31.33
CA LEU A 396 2.34 6.88 -31.70
C LEU A 396 1.77 6.77 -33.13
N SER A 397 2.41 5.97 -33.99
CA SER A 397 1.98 5.72 -35.37
C SER A 397 1.04 4.52 -35.52
N LYS A 398 0.92 3.67 -34.50
CA LYS A 398 0.17 2.42 -34.58
C LYS A 398 -1.33 2.66 -34.45
N ARG A 399 -2.09 1.97 -35.29
CA ARG A 399 -3.56 2.09 -35.35
C ARG A 399 -4.28 0.75 -35.29
N ASN A 400 -3.60 -0.35 -35.62
CA ASN A 400 -4.17 -1.69 -35.60
C ASN A 400 -3.91 -2.38 -34.26
N LEU A 401 -4.97 -2.62 -33.48
CA LEU A 401 -4.89 -3.30 -32.17
C LEU A 401 -4.29 -4.70 -32.25
N ASP A 402 -4.35 -5.38 -33.40
CA ASP A 402 -3.76 -6.71 -33.57
C ASP A 402 -2.22 -6.69 -33.55
N GLU A 403 -1.59 -5.52 -33.64
CA GLU A 403 -0.15 -5.37 -33.47
C GLU A 403 0.30 -5.46 -32.00
N TRP A 404 -0.61 -5.31 -31.02
CA TRP A 404 -0.32 -5.44 -29.59
C TRP A 404 -0.19 -6.91 -29.22
N ARG A 405 1.02 -7.44 -29.41
CA ARG A 405 1.32 -8.86 -29.24
C ARG A 405 2.62 -9.12 -28.51
N TYR A 406 3.30 -8.10 -27.99
CA TYR A 406 4.59 -8.25 -27.31
C TYR A 406 4.50 -7.89 -25.83
N VAL A 407 5.29 -8.59 -25.02
CA VAL A 407 5.42 -8.40 -23.56
C VAL A 407 6.89 -8.49 -23.15
N ASP A 408 7.22 -7.96 -21.96
CA ASP A 408 8.56 -8.17 -21.36
C ASP A 408 8.63 -9.57 -20.73
N MET A 409 9.70 -10.33 -21.00
CA MET A 409 9.89 -11.68 -20.43
C MET A 409 10.51 -11.67 -19.03
N TYR A 410 11.19 -10.59 -18.65
CA TYR A 410 11.91 -10.47 -17.39
C TYR A 410 11.75 -9.06 -16.81
N GLY A 411 12.40 -8.80 -15.67
CA GLY A 411 12.38 -7.48 -15.02
C GLY A 411 11.19 -7.27 -14.08
N TYR A 412 10.51 -8.34 -13.70
CA TYR A 412 9.52 -8.38 -12.62
C TYR A 412 10.21 -8.65 -11.28
N CYS A 413 9.77 -7.96 -10.23
CA CYS A 413 10.28 -8.16 -8.88
C CYS A 413 9.16 -8.09 -7.84
N CYS A 414 9.39 -8.72 -6.70
CA CYS A 414 8.50 -8.63 -5.55
C CYS A 414 9.21 -8.05 -4.33
N GLU A 415 8.47 -7.29 -3.53
CA GLU A 415 8.93 -6.76 -2.26
C GLU A 415 7.87 -7.03 -1.18
N SER A 416 8.33 -7.33 0.03
CA SER A 416 7.47 -7.42 1.23
C SER A 416 8.18 -6.78 2.42
N LYS A 417 7.44 -6.06 3.25
CA LYS A 417 7.90 -5.70 4.60
C LYS A 417 7.47 -6.78 5.60
N PRO A 418 8.17 -6.95 6.74
CA PRO A 418 7.72 -7.84 7.80
C PRO A 418 6.28 -7.50 8.24
N GLY A 419 5.37 -8.48 8.15
CA GLY A 419 3.95 -8.30 8.48
C GLY A 419 3.08 -7.71 7.35
N ASP A 420 3.62 -7.50 6.15
CA ASP A 420 2.88 -7.03 4.97
C ASP A 420 2.75 -8.16 3.92
N PHE A 421 1.81 -8.02 2.99
CA PHE A 421 1.66 -8.94 1.86
C PHE A 421 2.64 -8.58 0.73
N LEU A 422 3.01 -9.58 -0.09
CA LEU A 422 3.88 -9.36 -1.26
C LEU A 422 3.27 -8.33 -2.22
N ARG A 423 4.12 -7.43 -2.70
CA ARG A 423 3.82 -6.47 -3.76
C ARG A 423 4.72 -6.70 -4.94
N PHE A 424 4.15 -6.62 -6.14
CA PHE A 424 4.84 -6.90 -7.40
C PHE A 424 5.01 -5.61 -8.20
N TYR A 425 6.19 -5.46 -8.81
CA TYR A 425 6.61 -4.31 -9.59
C TYR A 425 7.41 -4.77 -10.82
N GLY A 426 7.65 -3.86 -11.77
CA GLY A 426 8.55 -4.10 -12.90
C GLY A 426 7.86 -4.08 -14.26
N GLY A 427 8.46 -4.79 -15.22
CA GLY A 427 7.97 -4.88 -16.59
C GLY A 427 8.18 -3.61 -17.42
N MET A 428 7.45 -3.53 -18.53
CA MET A 428 7.66 -2.51 -19.57
C MET A 428 7.53 -1.09 -19.01
N ARG A 429 6.55 -0.81 -18.13
CA ARG A 429 6.40 0.53 -17.57
C ARG A 429 7.60 0.98 -16.74
N THR A 430 8.25 0.06 -16.02
CA THR A 430 9.50 0.36 -15.30
C THR A 430 10.65 0.59 -16.27
N ARG A 431 10.80 -0.28 -17.28
CA ARG A 431 11.87 -0.19 -18.29
C ARG A 431 11.78 1.09 -19.12
N ALA A 432 10.61 1.40 -19.68
CA ALA A 432 10.44 2.49 -20.63
C ALA A 432 10.25 3.87 -19.97
N PHE A 433 9.66 3.93 -18.77
CA PHE A 433 9.29 5.22 -18.14
C PHE A 433 9.92 5.44 -16.75
N GLY A 434 10.67 4.47 -16.21
CA GLY A 434 11.25 4.59 -14.87
C GLY A 434 10.18 4.71 -13.77
N ILE A 435 9.05 4.03 -13.93
CA ILE A 435 7.93 4.03 -12.99
C ILE A 435 7.88 2.72 -12.23
N LYS A 436 7.65 2.81 -10.92
CA LYS A 436 7.46 1.66 -10.03
C LYS A 436 5.97 1.50 -9.70
N SER A 437 5.19 1.03 -10.67
CA SER A 437 3.74 0.78 -10.53
C SER A 437 3.48 -0.57 -9.87
N SER A 438 2.41 -0.65 -9.07
CA SER A 438 1.90 -1.95 -8.59
C SER A 438 1.31 -2.70 -9.78
N ILE A 439 1.79 -3.92 -10.03
CA ILE A 439 1.37 -4.75 -11.17
C ILE A 439 0.66 -6.03 -10.71
N GLN A 440 0.04 -6.03 -9.53
CA GLN A 440 -0.82 -7.12 -9.08
C GLN A 440 -2.27 -6.64 -8.97
N LYS A 441 -3.25 -7.53 -9.12
CA LYS A 441 -4.67 -7.19 -8.92
C LYS A 441 -5.43 -8.37 -8.33
N ILE A 442 -6.43 -8.09 -7.50
CA ILE A 442 -7.42 -9.08 -7.10
C ILE A 442 -8.49 -9.13 -8.19
N SER A 443 -8.34 -10.07 -9.11
CA SER A 443 -9.24 -10.17 -10.27
C SER A 443 -10.39 -11.12 -10.03
N LEU A 444 -10.13 -12.33 -9.53
CA LEU A 444 -11.15 -13.38 -9.43
C LEU A 444 -11.28 -13.88 -7.98
N PHE A 445 -12.48 -13.76 -7.41
CA PHE A 445 -12.77 -14.25 -6.07
C PHE A 445 -14.24 -14.67 -5.90
N LYS A 446 -14.48 -15.59 -4.98
CA LYS A 446 -15.82 -15.97 -4.52
C LYS A 446 -16.24 -15.05 -3.39
N TYR A 447 -17.31 -14.30 -3.59
CA TYR A 447 -17.82 -13.40 -2.57
C TYR A 447 -18.66 -14.17 -1.55
N THR A 448 -18.20 -14.26 -0.30
CA THR A 448 -18.96 -14.89 0.79
C THR A 448 -19.68 -13.85 1.66
N GLY A 449 -19.37 -12.57 1.45
CA GLY A 449 -19.88 -11.49 2.28
C GLY A 449 -18.91 -10.95 3.33
N ASN A 450 -17.70 -11.52 3.39
CA ASN A 450 -16.66 -11.11 4.33
C ASN A 450 -15.57 -10.26 3.66
N GLU A 451 -15.50 -10.32 2.33
CA GLU A 451 -14.59 -9.59 1.47
C GLU A 451 -15.07 -8.15 1.31
N PHE A 452 -14.17 -7.19 1.48
CA PHE A 452 -14.44 -5.79 1.19
C PHE A 452 -13.38 -5.21 0.27
N ILE A 453 -13.85 -4.73 -0.88
CA ILE A 453 -13.01 -4.12 -1.90
C ILE A 453 -12.65 -2.72 -1.43
N ALA A 454 -11.47 -2.59 -0.83
CA ALA A 454 -10.91 -1.32 -0.41
C ALA A 454 -9.86 -0.78 -1.38
N ASN A 455 -9.29 -1.67 -2.18
CA ASN A 455 -8.26 -1.38 -3.16
C ASN A 455 -8.28 -2.47 -4.23
N ASP A 456 -7.94 -2.16 -5.47
CA ASP A 456 -7.88 -3.20 -6.52
C ASP A 456 -6.71 -4.19 -6.32
N HIS A 457 -5.69 -3.82 -5.54
CA HIS A 457 -4.53 -4.67 -5.28
C HIS A 457 -4.68 -5.56 -4.03
N PHE A 458 -5.66 -5.29 -3.16
CA PHE A 458 -5.90 -6.05 -1.94
C PHE A 458 -7.33 -5.87 -1.39
N ILE A 459 -7.85 -6.89 -0.74
CA ILE A 459 -9.19 -6.92 -0.13
C ILE A 459 -9.08 -6.95 1.41
N PHE A 460 -10.05 -6.38 2.14
CA PHE A 460 -10.15 -6.58 3.60
C PHE A 460 -11.06 -7.79 3.89
N PRO A 461 -10.89 -8.52 5.02
CA PRO A 461 -9.76 -8.45 5.96
C PRO A 461 -8.42 -8.88 5.30
N TYR A 462 -7.30 -8.27 5.73
CA TYR A 462 -6.02 -8.42 5.01
C TYR A 462 -5.49 -9.85 4.94
N GLU A 463 -5.89 -10.67 5.91
CA GLU A 463 -5.57 -12.08 6.02
C GLU A 463 -5.98 -12.86 4.75
N LEU A 464 -6.97 -12.36 4.00
CA LEU A 464 -7.39 -12.93 2.71
C LEU A 464 -6.37 -12.74 1.58
N ASN A 465 -5.46 -11.77 1.70
CA ASN A 465 -4.49 -11.45 0.64
C ASN A 465 -3.26 -12.35 0.64
N ASN A 466 -3.14 -13.30 1.59
CA ASN A 466 -2.08 -14.30 1.59
C ASN A 466 -2.38 -15.42 0.59
N THR A 467 -2.58 -15.03 -0.68
CA THR A 467 -2.82 -15.91 -1.82
C THR A 467 -1.72 -15.73 -2.85
N SER A 468 -1.42 -16.78 -3.59
CA SER A 468 -0.42 -16.77 -4.66
C SER A 468 -0.95 -16.06 -5.91
N LEU A 469 -0.02 -15.55 -6.74
CA LEU A 469 -0.36 -15.22 -8.12
C LEU A 469 -0.77 -16.52 -8.84
N ARG A 470 -1.88 -16.48 -9.58
CA ARG A 470 -2.40 -17.62 -10.34
C ARG A 470 -2.79 -17.26 -11.76
N HIS A 471 -2.89 -15.98 -12.05
CA HIS A 471 -3.48 -15.45 -13.27
C HIS A 471 -2.65 -14.35 -13.88
N ILE A 472 -2.92 -14.05 -15.13
CA ILE A 472 -2.32 -12.93 -15.85
C ILE A 472 -3.43 -11.98 -16.29
N LEU A 473 -3.20 -10.68 -16.13
CA LEU A 473 -3.98 -9.63 -16.79
C LEU A 473 -3.14 -9.04 -17.91
N LEU A 474 -3.54 -9.27 -19.15
CA LEU A 474 -2.95 -8.62 -20.30
C LEU A 474 -3.47 -7.18 -20.36
N HIS A 475 -2.59 -6.22 -20.12
CA HIS A 475 -2.94 -4.83 -19.91
C HIS A 475 -2.54 -4.00 -21.13
N TYR A 476 -3.55 -3.58 -21.89
CA TYR A 476 -3.43 -2.80 -23.12
C TYR A 476 -3.34 -1.32 -22.78
N LYS A 477 -2.31 -0.93 -22.02
CA LYS A 477 -2.22 0.41 -21.43
C LYS A 477 -2.24 1.51 -22.50
N PHE A 478 -1.39 1.37 -23.51
CA PHE A 478 -1.19 2.34 -24.57
C PHE A 478 -1.92 1.91 -25.83
N GLN A 479 -3.25 2.04 -25.87
CA GLN A 479 -4.08 1.70 -27.04
C GLN A 479 -3.90 2.71 -28.19
N PRO A 480 -4.34 2.42 -29.43
CA PRO A 480 -4.38 3.43 -30.48
C PRO A 480 -5.02 4.74 -30.03
N ASP A 481 -4.40 5.87 -30.42
CA ASP A 481 -4.89 7.23 -30.14
C ASP A 481 -5.01 7.58 -28.63
N PHE A 482 -4.28 6.88 -27.75
CA PHE A 482 -4.32 7.11 -26.29
C PHE A 482 -3.91 8.52 -25.83
N LEU A 483 -3.12 9.25 -26.63
CA LEU A 483 -2.37 10.42 -26.18
C LEU A 483 -3.27 11.56 -25.66
N ASP A 484 -4.32 11.91 -26.39
CA ASP A 484 -5.21 13.01 -26.00
C ASP A 484 -6.09 12.65 -24.81
N TYR A 485 -6.47 11.37 -24.70
CA TYR A 485 -7.11 10.84 -23.50
C TYR A 485 -6.17 10.97 -22.30
N TYR A 486 -4.90 10.62 -22.44
CA TYR A 486 -3.91 10.72 -21.36
C TYR A 486 -3.63 12.16 -20.93
N LYS A 487 -3.63 13.12 -21.86
CA LYS A 487 -3.58 14.56 -21.53
C LYS A 487 -4.76 14.97 -20.66
N THR A 488 -5.96 14.47 -20.99
CA THR A 488 -7.16 14.68 -20.17
C THR A 488 -6.97 14.11 -18.77
N LEU A 489 -6.57 12.84 -18.63
CA LEU A 489 -6.36 12.20 -17.32
C LEU A 489 -5.27 12.88 -16.48
N ALA A 490 -4.20 13.35 -17.12
CA ALA A 490 -3.13 14.09 -16.46
C ALA A 490 -3.59 15.45 -15.93
N SER A 491 -4.48 16.12 -16.67
CA SER A 491 -5.07 17.42 -16.30
C SER A 491 -6.11 17.31 -15.18
N GLU A 492 -6.93 16.25 -15.19
CA GLU A 492 -7.95 16.00 -14.16
C GLU A 492 -7.31 15.72 -12.79
N GLY A 493 -6.15 15.06 -12.75
CA GLY A 493 -5.41 14.80 -11.51
C GLY A 493 -6.10 13.86 -10.53
N VAL A 494 -7.18 13.18 -10.95
CA VAL A 494 -8.01 12.31 -10.09
C VAL A 494 -7.49 10.88 -9.96
N HIS A 495 -6.50 10.49 -10.79
CA HIS A 495 -5.85 9.19 -10.69
C HIS A 495 -4.73 9.19 -9.64
N TRP A 496 -4.19 8.00 -9.36
CA TRP A 496 -3.18 7.76 -8.34
C TRP A 496 -2.09 8.86 -8.28
N ASN A 497 -1.93 9.42 -7.08
CA ASN A 497 -0.92 10.44 -6.76
C ASN A 497 -0.97 11.65 -7.71
N GLY A 498 -2.17 12.20 -7.95
CA GLY A 498 -2.36 13.38 -8.79
C GLY A 498 -2.07 13.12 -10.27
N SER A 499 -2.41 11.93 -10.76
CA SER A 499 -2.09 11.45 -12.12
C SER A 499 -0.60 11.45 -12.44
N SER A 500 0.26 11.19 -11.45
CA SER A 500 1.73 11.27 -11.61
C SER A 500 2.30 10.31 -12.66
N GLU A 501 1.69 9.14 -12.85
CA GLU A 501 2.09 8.21 -13.91
C GLU A 501 1.78 8.78 -15.30
N TYR A 502 0.55 9.27 -15.52
CA TYR A 502 0.16 9.89 -16.79
C TYR A 502 1.05 11.07 -17.16
N LYS A 503 1.39 11.92 -16.20
CA LYS A 503 2.34 13.02 -16.40
C LYS A 503 3.72 12.54 -16.85
N LYS A 504 4.22 11.43 -16.30
CA LYS A 504 5.49 10.83 -16.73
C LYS A 504 5.41 10.21 -18.11
N TYR A 505 4.32 9.51 -18.44
CA TYR A 505 4.11 8.96 -19.79
C TYR A 505 4.13 10.09 -20.83
N LEU A 506 3.34 11.15 -20.61
CA LEU A 506 3.27 12.30 -21.50
C LEU A 506 4.62 12.97 -21.70
N ASN A 507 5.38 13.19 -20.62
CA ASN A 507 6.71 13.77 -20.73
C ASN A 507 7.63 12.98 -21.67
N VAL A 508 7.58 11.64 -21.65
CA VAL A 508 8.37 10.80 -22.58
C VAL A 508 7.88 10.95 -24.02
N PHE A 509 6.56 10.90 -24.25
CA PHE A 509 5.99 11.01 -25.60
C PHE A 509 6.07 12.42 -26.21
N GLU A 510 6.12 13.46 -25.39
CA GLU A 510 6.27 14.85 -25.84
C GLU A 510 7.74 15.20 -26.12
N THR A 511 8.68 14.56 -25.43
CA THR A 511 10.12 14.75 -25.66
C THR A 511 10.67 13.87 -26.78
N ASN A 512 10.03 12.74 -27.06
CA ASN A 512 10.39 11.84 -28.15
C ASN A 512 9.15 11.44 -28.96
N ASN A 513 9.13 11.79 -30.25
CA ASN A 513 8.06 11.44 -31.18
C ASN A 513 8.23 10.06 -31.84
N GLU A 514 9.34 9.37 -31.57
CA GLU A 514 9.65 8.01 -32.02
C GLU A 514 9.90 7.10 -30.82
N VAL A 515 8.83 6.71 -30.13
CA VAL A 515 8.90 5.81 -28.98
C VAL A 515 8.54 4.40 -29.41
N ASP A 516 9.52 3.49 -29.38
CA ASP A 516 9.30 2.05 -29.51
C ASP A 516 9.39 1.42 -28.11
N LEU A 517 8.30 0.77 -27.69
CA LEU A 517 8.29 0.02 -26.42
C LEU A 517 8.95 -1.35 -26.58
N PHE A 518 9.06 -1.87 -27.81
CA PHE A 518 9.72 -3.13 -28.10
C PHE A 518 11.23 -3.02 -27.95
N ASP A 519 11.83 -3.94 -27.22
CA ASP A 519 13.27 -4.11 -27.10
C ASP A 519 13.64 -5.57 -27.37
N LYS A 520 14.45 -5.79 -28.40
CA LYS A 520 14.84 -7.14 -28.86
C LYS A 520 15.48 -7.99 -27.77
N SER A 521 16.08 -7.37 -26.74
CA SER A 521 16.76 -8.10 -25.65
C SER A 521 15.81 -8.70 -24.61
N ILE A 522 14.55 -8.21 -24.54
CA ILE A 522 13.62 -8.56 -23.45
C ILE A 522 12.18 -8.79 -23.92
N SER A 523 11.77 -8.19 -25.04
CA SER A 523 10.43 -8.30 -25.59
C SER A 523 10.25 -9.60 -26.38
N MET A 524 9.17 -10.31 -26.10
CA MET A 524 8.76 -11.53 -26.83
C MET A 524 7.31 -11.40 -27.27
N GLU A 525 6.98 -12.04 -28.40
CA GLU A 525 5.58 -12.20 -28.79
C GLU A 525 4.87 -13.10 -27.76
N VAL A 526 3.63 -12.79 -27.40
CA VAL A 526 2.91 -13.50 -26.33
C VAL A 526 2.74 -14.97 -26.71
N ASP A 527 3.43 -15.83 -25.98
CA ASP A 527 3.14 -17.25 -25.93
C ASP A 527 2.24 -17.53 -24.72
N TYR A 528 1.01 -17.94 -24.99
CA TYR A 528 0.00 -18.17 -23.95
C TYR A 528 0.24 -19.43 -23.12
N ASP A 529 1.09 -20.34 -23.60
CA ASP A 529 1.45 -21.56 -22.88
C ASP A 529 2.64 -21.27 -21.93
N GLU A 530 3.56 -20.39 -22.33
CA GLU A 530 4.73 -20.02 -21.54
C GLU A 530 4.51 -18.81 -20.60
N ILE A 531 3.54 -17.92 -20.88
CA ILE A 531 3.35 -16.67 -20.10
C ILE A 531 3.07 -16.92 -18.61
N PHE A 532 2.50 -18.07 -18.25
CA PHE A 532 2.24 -18.43 -16.85
C PHE A 532 3.51 -18.79 -16.08
N GLU A 533 4.64 -19.02 -16.75
CA GLU A 533 5.94 -19.18 -16.10
C GLU A 533 6.38 -17.89 -15.38
N LEU A 534 5.87 -16.72 -15.78
CA LEU A 534 6.09 -15.44 -15.08
C LEU A 534 5.51 -15.41 -13.66
N LEU A 535 4.66 -16.36 -13.30
CA LEU A 535 4.06 -16.46 -11.97
C LEU A 535 4.91 -17.28 -10.98
N LYS A 536 5.94 -17.98 -11.48
CA LYS A 536 6.91 -18.73 -10.67
C LYS A 536 8.06 -17.82 -10.24
#